data_AF-A0AA88Y0U5-F1
#
_entry.id   AF-A0AA88Y0U5-F1
#
_cell.length_a   1.000
_cell.length_b   1.000
_cell.length_c   1.000
_cell.angle_alpha   90.00
_cell.angle_beta   90.00
_cell.angle_gamma   90.00
#
_symmetry.space_group_name_H-M   'P 1'
#
loop_
_entity.id
_entity.type
_entity.pdbx_description
1 polymer ?
#
loop_
_entity_poly.entity_id
_entity_poly.type
_entity_poly.pdbx_seq_one_letter_code
_entity_poly.pdbx_strand_id
1 'polypeptide(L)'
;WDNLHTFIQTVGWDLIFDLNALQRNGKVWDPQNAISLIEYTKRKNYKVAGWELGNEPNAFHHLNSTLPNVTAADLAYDYGTLAEILYTHQPAIYNMLGPSTTQLNKKHTIRYYKGYDFSHCNTSKYYSLSY
;
A
#
# COMPACT_ATOMS: atom_id res chain seq x y z
N TRP A 1 -8.35 -15.06 -2.38
CA TRP A 1 -8.88 -13.88 -3.10
C TRP A 1 -10.34 -14.07 -3.48
N ASP A 2 -10.67 -15.10 -4.27
CA ASP A 2 -12.05 -15.36 -4.73
C ASP A 2 -13.09 -15.37 -3.60
N ASN A 3 -12.86 -16.16 -2.54
CA ASN A 3 -13.79 -16.22 -1.39
C ASN A 3 -14.01 -14.86 -0.70
N LEU A 4 -12.96 -14.03 -0.63
CA LEU A 4 -13.07 -12.68 -0.07
C LEU A 4 -13.97 -11.81 -0.95
N HIS A 5 -13.76 -11.82 -2.27
CA HIS A 5 -14.62 -11.07 -3.18
C HIS A 5 -16.07 -11.56 -3.17
N THR A 6 -16.30 -12.88 -3.10
CA THR A 6 -17.64 -13.44 -2.92
C THR A 6 -18.29 -12.91 -1.64
N PHE A 7 -17.56 -12.92 -0.51
CA PHE A 7 -18.07 -12.38 0.75
C PHE A 7 -18.39 -10.88 0.64
N ILE A 8 -17.45 -10.07 0.17
CA ILE A 8 -17.60 -8.61 0.02
C ILE A 8 -18.80 -8.27 -0.89
N GLN A 9 -18.96 -8.97 -2.01
CA GLN A 9 -20.13 -8.80 -2.88
C GLN A 9 -21.43 -9.19 -2.19
N THR A 10 -21.41 -10.26 -1.39
CA THR A 10 -22.59 -10.73 -0.64
C THR A 10 -23.06 -9.71 0.39
N VAL A 11 -22.12 -9.03 1.06
CA VAL A 11 -22.45 -8.04 2.11
C VAL A 11 -22.56 -6.61 1.58
N GLY A 12 -22.29 -6.37 0.29
CA GLY A 12 -22.41 -5.06 -0.35
C GLY A 12 -21.35 -4.05 0.10
N TRP A 13 -20.15 -4.52 0.47
CA TRP A 13 -19.05 -3.64 0.90
C TRP A 13 -18.10 -3.28 -0.23
N ASP A 14 -17.34 -2.21 0.01
CA ASP A 14 -16.23 -1.77 -0.82
C ASP A 14 -14.91 -2.20 -0.18
N LEU A 15 -14.12 -3.00 -0.91
CA LEU A 15 -12.85 -3.55 -0.41
C LEU A 15 -11.70 -2.58 -0.64
N ILE A 16 -11.03 -2.16 0.43
CA ILE A 16 -9.65 -1.66 0.37
C ILE A 16 -8.75 -2.82 0.79
N PHE A 17 -7.66 -3.07 0.05
CA PHE A 17 -6.76 -4.17 0.35
C PHE A 17 -5.32 -3.70 0.50
N ASP A 18 -4.68 -4.13 1.59
CA ASP A 18 -3.29 -3.81 1.91
C ASP A 18 -2.32 -4.84 1.33
N LEU A 19 -1.38 -4.36 0.54
CA LEU A 19 -0.32 -5.15 -0.09
C LEU A 19 0.87 -5.32 0.85
N ASN A 20 1.58 -6.44 0.71
CA ASN A 20 2.74 -6.72 1.55
C ASN A 20 3.95 -5.84 1.17
N ALA A 21 4.29 -4.86 2.01
CA ALA A 21 5.49 -4.03 1.86
C ALA A 21 6.81 -4.71 2.28
N LEU A 22 6.75 -5.88 2.94
CA LEU A 22 7.92 -6.57 3.50
C LEU A 22 8.56 -7.60 2.56
N GLN A 23 7.96 -7.85 1.39
CA GLN A 23 8.63 -8.61 0.34
C GLN A 23 9.64 -7.70 -0.38
N ARG A 24 10.94 -7.85 -0.08
CA ARG A 24 11.97 -6.87 -0.49
C ARG A 24 13.29 -7.51 -0.92
N ASN A 25 13.98 -6.83 -1.81
CA ASN A 25 15.39 -7.06 -2.17
C ASN A 25 16.24 -5.97 -1.51
N GLY A 26 16.70 -6.23 -0.29
CA GLY A 26 17.33 -5.21 0.55
C GLY A 26 16.34 -4.11 0.93
N LYS A 27 16.61 -2.87 0.52
CA LYS A 27 15.72 -1.73 0.78
C LYS A 27 14.66 -1.51 -0.29
N VAL A 28 14.67 -2.25 -1.39
CA VAL A 28 13.72 -2.04 -2.50
C VAL A 28 12.58 -3.05 -2.40
N TRP A 29 11.34 -2.59 -2.48
CA TRP A 29 10.18 -3.47 -2.54
C TRP A 29 10.18 -4.33 -3.79
N ASP A 30 9.86 -5.62 -3.64
CA ASP A 30 9.64 -6.55 -4.76
C ASP A 30 8.13 -6.62 -5.08
N PRO A 31 7.68 -5.99 -6.18
CA PRO A 31 6.26 -5.87 -6.47
C PRO A 31 5.65 -7.10 -7.16
N GLN A 32 6.42 -8.16 -7.46
CA GLN A 32 5.93 -9.24 -8.33
C GLN A 32 4.69 -9.95 -7.79
N ASN A 33 4.59 -10.10 -6.47
CA ASN A 33 3.40 -10.66 -5.84
C ASN A 33 2.18 -9.72 -5.98
N ALA A 34 2.39 -8.41 -5.79
CA ALA A 34 1.34 -7.41 -5.96
C ALA A 34 0.85 -7.32 -7.41
N ILE A 35 1.77 -7.30 -8.38
CA ILE A 35 1.43 -7.32 -9.81
C ILE A 35 0.55 -8.53 -10.13
N SER A 36 0.95 -9.72 -9.68
CA SER A 36 0.19 -10.96 -9.89
C SER A 36 -1.24 -10.87 -9.34
N LEU A 37 -1.40 -10.29 -8.15
CA LEU A 37 -2.72 -10.10 -7.52
C LEU A 37 -3.57 -9.05 -8.25
N ILE A 38 -2.98 -7.92 -8.64
CA ILE A 38 -3.65 -6.84 -9.37
C ILE A 38 -4.12 -7.33 -10.74
N GLU A 39 -3.28 -8.04 -11.48
CA GLU A 39 -3.65 -8.63 -12.77
C GLU A 39 -4.73 -9.69 -12.62
N TYR A 40 -4.65 -10.52 -11.59
CA TYR A 40 -5.70 -11.49 -11.29
C TYR A 40 -7.04 -10.80 -10.97
N THR A 41 -7.00 -9.74 -10.16
CA THR A 41 -8.18 -8.91 -9.83
C THR A 41 -8.82 -8.33 -11.08
N LYS A 42 -8.02 -7.78 -12.00
CA LYS A 42 -8.50 -7.30 -13.30
C LYS A 42 -9.10 -8.43 -14.15
N ARG A 43 -8.42 -9.57 -14.29
CA ARG A 43 -8.91 -10.71 -15.09
C ARG A 43 -10.24 -11.24 -14.59
N LYS A 44 -10.45 -11.23 -13.27
CA LYS A 44 -11.71 -11.65 -12.63
C LYS A 44 -12.79 -10.57 -12.64
N ASN A 45 -12.49 -9.37 -13.12
CA ASN A 45 -13.34 -8.19 -13.05
C ASN A 45 -13.83 -7.91 -11.61
N TYR A 46 -12.94 -8.10 -10.64
CA TYR A 46 -13.23 -7.84 -9.24
C TYR A 46 -13.13 -6.34 -8.94
N LYS A 47 -14.06 -5.86 -8.12
CA LYS A 47 -14.09 -4.48 -7.65
C LYS A 47 -13.26 -4.35 -6.38
N VAL A 48 -12.32 -3.42 -6.41
CA VAL A 48 -11.52 -2.97 -5.27
C VAL A 48 -11.67 -1.45 -5.23
N ALA A 49 -11.95 -0.90 -4.07
CA ALA A 49 -12.12 0.54 -3.86
C ALA A 49 -10.78 1.27 -3.72
N GLY A 50 -9.72 0.58 -3.30
CA GLY A 50 -8.36 1.10 -3.29
C GLY A 50 -7.34 0.10 -2.78
N TRP A 51 -6.07 0.47 -2.93
CA TRP A 51 -4.92 -0.32 -2.52
C TRP A 51 -4.09 0.42 -1.47
N GLU A 52 -3.60 -0.31 -0.47
CA GLU A 52 -2.59 0.16 0.49
C GLU A 52 -1.29 -0.63 0.30
N LEU A 53 -0.20 -0.15 0.90
CA LEU A 53 1.10 -0.83 0.88
C LEU A 53 1.76 -0.76 2.25
N GLY A 54 1.57 -1.83 3.02
CA GLY A 54 2.14 -2.04 4.34
C GLY A 54 1.28 -1.45 5.46
N ASN A 55 1.09 -2.24 6.50
CA ASN A 55 0.41 -1.83 7.72
C ASN A 55 1.41 -1.37 8.79
N GLU A 56 1.19 -0.18 9.36
CA GLU A 56 1.99 0.37 10.46
C GLU A 56 3.51 0.36 10.22
N PRO A 57 4.00 0.92 9.10
CA PRO A 57 5.41 0.82 8.72
C PRO A 57 6.36 1.46 9.75
N ASN A 58 5.87 2.42 10.54
CA ASN A 58 6.61 3.01 11.64
C ASN A 58 6.95 2.03 12.78
N ALA A 59 6.33 0.84 12.81
CA ALA A 59 6.55 -0.21 13.78
C ALA A 59 7.33 -1.41 13.23
N PHE A 60 7.76 -1.41 11.95
CA PHE A 60 8.46 -2.54 11.34
C PHE A 60 9.75 -2.94 12.08
N HIS A 61 10.42 -1.99 12.71
CA HIS A 61 11.60 -2.22 13.54
C HIS A 61 11.33 -3.11 14.77
N HIS A 62 10.06 -3.30 15.17
CA HIS A 62 9.66 -4.21 16.25
C HIS A 62 9.30 -5.62 15.77
N LEU A 63 9.05 -5.82 14.47
CA LEU A 63 8.49 -7.08 13.96
C LEU A 63 9.53 -8.18 13.78
N ASN A 64 10.80 -7.84 13.53
CA ASN A 64 11.94 -8.76 13.62
C ASN A 64 13.26 -7.99 13.39
N SER A 65 14.34 -8.34 14.09
CA SER A 65 15.67 -7.72 13.84
C SER A 65 16.28 -8.11 12.49
N THR A 66 15.68 -9.07 11.78
CA THR A 66 16.08 -9.53 10.45
C THR A 66 15.33 -8.83 9.31
N LEU A 67 14.27 -8.06 9.61
CA LEU A 67 13.55 -7.31 8.58
C LEU A 67 14.35 -6.07 8.17
N PRO A 68 14.36 -5.70 6.88
CA PRO A 68 15.01 -4.48 6.43
C PRO A 68 14.47 -3.27 7.20
N ASN A 69 15.36 -2.37 7.63
CA ASN A 69 14.94 -1.10 8.19
C ASN A 69 14.40 -0.22 7.05
N VAL A 70 13.10 -0.36 6.77
CA VAL A 70 12.37 0.44 5.77
C VAL A 70 12.12 1.83 6.35
N THR A 71 12.71 2.84 5.72
CA THR A 71 12.48 4.23 6.11
C THR A 71 11.22 4.78 5.45
N ALA A 72 10.74 5.92 5.93
CA ALA A 72 9.64 6.64 5.28
C ALA A 72 9.93 7.00 3.82
N ALA A 73 11.19 7.33 3.49
CA ALA A 73 11.61 7.62 2.13
C ALA A 73 11.60 6.37 1.24
N ASP A 74 12.06 5.23 1.77
CA ASP A 74 12.00 3.95 1.05
C ASP A 74 10.53 3.59 0.73
N LEU A 75 9.62 3.74 1.71
CA LEU A 75 8.21 3.46 1.49
C LEU A 75 7.55 4.44 0.50
N ALA A 76 7.91 5.73 0.55
CA ALA A 76 7.39 6.71 -0.41
C ALA A 76 7.79 6.36 -1.85
N TYR A 77 9.01 5.88 -2.05
CA TYR A 77 9.47 5.36 -3.33
C TYR A 77 8.67 4.13 -3.78
N ASP A 78 8.40 3.20 -2.85
CA ASP A 78 7.60 2.01 -3.15
C ASP A 78 6.16 2.37 -3.57
N TYR A 79 5.56 3.38 -2.94
CA TYR A 79 4.26 3.91 -3.35
C TYR A 79 4.29 4.53 -4.75
N GLY A 80 5.40 5.15 -5.16
CA GLY A 80 5.61 5.56 -6.55
C GLY A 80 5.61 4.37 -7.51
N THR A 81 6.29 3.27 -7.13
CA THR A 81 6.28 2.02 -7.90
C THR A 81 4.87 1.42 -7.99
N LEU A 82 4.12 1.39 -6.88
CA LEU A 82 2.72 0.95 -6.89
C LEU A 82 1.84 1.81 -7.80
N ALA A 83 2.07 3.13 -7.83
CA ALA A 83 1.36 4.06 -8.70
C ALA A 83 1.55 3.70 -10.19
N GLU A 84 2.78 3.37 -10.60
CA GLU A 84 3.10 2.96 -11.96
C GLU A 84 2.45 1.61 -12.32
N ILE A 85 2.47 0.66 -11.38
CA ILE A 85 1.82 -0.66 -11.55
C ILE A 85 0.31 -0.51 -11.73
N LEU A 86 -0.35 0.28 -10.88
CA LEU A 86 -1.80 0.49 -10.98
C LEU A 86 -2.18 1.19 -12.28
N TYR A 87 -1.37 2.16 -12.71
CA TYR A 87 -1.57 2.84 -13.99
C TYR A 87 -1.50 1.84 -15.17
N THR A 88 -0.52 0.95 -15.14
CA THR A 88 -0.26 -0.02 -16.22
C THR A 88 -1.27 -1.16 -16.22
N HIS A 89 -1.49 -1.77 -15.06
CA HIS A 89 -2.22 -3.03 -14.95
C HIS A 89 -3.71 -2.81 -14.63
N GLN A 90 -4.11 -1.75 -13.91
CA GLN A 90 -5.47 -1.56 -13.44
C GLN A 90 -5.96 -0.08 -13.48
N PRO A 91 -5.90 0.62 -14.62
CA PRO A 91 -6.15 2.07 -14.69
C PRO A 91 -7.58 2.49 -14.28
N ALA A 92 -8.55 1.57 -14.33
CA ALA A 92 -9.92 1.82 -13.90
C ALA A 92 -10.07 1.90 -12.37
N ILE A 93 -9.13 1.32 -11.62
CA ILE A 93 -9.11 1.30 -10.15
C ILE A 93 -7.77 1.90 -9.72
N TYR A 94 -7.75 3.22 -9.65
CA TYR A 94 -6.55 4.01 -9.33
C TYR A 94 -6.80 4.82 -8.06
N ASN A 95 -7.02 4.12 -6.95
CA ASN A 95 -7.10 4.73 -5.63
C ASN A 95 -6.01 4.10 -4.76
N MET A 96 -5.08 4.91 -4.26
CA MET A 96 -4.06 4.49 -3.31
C MET A 96 -4.28 5.22 -1.99
N LEU A 97 -4.24 4.47 -0.89
CA LEU A 97 -4.35 5.00 0.46
C LEU A 97 -3.08 4.64 1.23
N GLY A 98 -2.70 5.50 2.19
CA GLY A 98 -1.47 5.29 2.94
C GLY A 98 -0.88 6.54 3.60
N PRO A 99 0.23 6.38 4.33
CA PRO A 99 1.00 5.15 4.54
C PRO A 99 0.60 4.35 5.80
N SER A 100 -0.70 4.31 6.14
CA SER A 100 -1.31 3.48 7.19
C SER A 100 -0.49 3.35 8.48
N THR A 101 0.02 4.48 8.98
CA THR A 101 0.84 4.50 10.20
C THR A 101 -0.01 4.32 11.46
N THR A 102 0.65 3.99 12.57
CA THR A 102 0.04 4.07 13.92
C THR A 102 -0.39 5.51 14.29
N GLN A 103 -0.94 5.69 15.49
CA GLN A 103 -1.49 6.95 15.99
C GLN A 103 -0.59 8.19 15.74
N LEU A 104 -1.19 9.21 15.11
CA LEU A 104 -0.55 10.50 14.77
C LEU A 104 -0.15 11.36 15.99
N ASN A 105 -0.53 10.96 17.20
CA ASN A 105 -0.16 11.66 18.43
C ASN A 105 1.24 11.27 18.96
N LYS A 106 1.94 10.33 18.33
CA LYS A 106 3.28 9.87 18.76
C LYS A 106 4.39 10.60 18.00
N LYS A 107 5.42 11.04 18.74
CA LYS A 107 6.59 11.76 18.17
C LYS A 107 7.29 10.99 17.04
N HIS A 108 7.39 9.66 17.15
CA HIS A 108 8.02 8.84 16.12
C HIS A 108 7.19 8.77 14.83
N THR A 109 5.85 8.71 14.94
CA THR A 109 4.92 8.75 13.80
C THR A 109 4.98 10.09 13.09
N ILE A 110 4.97 11.20 13.82
CA ILE A 110 5.11 12.54 13.24
C ILE A 110 6.44 12.67 12.48
N ARG A 111 7.53 12.14 13.04
CA ARG A 111 8.83 12.13 12.36
C ARG A 111 8.81 11.28 11.08
N TYR A 112 8.11 10.14 11.11
CA TYR A 112 7.93 9.28 9.95
C TYR A 112 7.25 10.03 8.81
N TYR A 113 6.11 10.69 9.07
CA TYR A 113 5.43 11.50 8.05
C TYR A 113 6.27 12.65 7.50
N LYS A 114 7.06 13.32 8.34
CA LYS A 114 7.96 14.39 7.86
C LYS A 114 9.06 13.90 6.92
N GLY A 115 9.44 12.62 7.03
CA GLY A 115 10.41 11.98 6.13
C GLY A 115 9.77 11.33 4.91
N TYR A 116 8.44 11.35 4.79
CA TYR A 116 7.71 10.76 3.68
C TYR A 116 7.59 11.79 2.56
N ASP A 117 8.24 11.54 1.44
CA ASP A 117 8.22 12.45 0.29
C ASP A 117 7.05 12.12 -0.65
N PHE A 118 5.98 12.90 -0.53
CA PHE A 118 4.79 12.75 -1.35
C PHE A 118 5.00 13.09 -2.83
N SER A 119 6.12 13.69 -3.24
CA SER A 119 6.39 14.03 -4.64
C SER A 119 6.50 12.79 -5.55
N HIS A 120 6.81 11.63 -4.96
CA HIS A 120 6.88 10.34 -5.65
C HIS A 120 5.49 9.70 -5.84
N CYS A 121 4.47 10.21 -5.14
CA CYS A 121 3.09 9.77 -5.28
C CYS A 121 2.39 10.69 -6.29
N ASN A 122 1.85 10.17 -7.39
CA ASN A 122 1.07 10.99 -8.32
C ASN A 122 -0.18 11.55 -7.59
N THR A 123 -0.13 12.84 -7.25
CA THR A 123 -0.97 13.48 -6.23
C THR A 123 -2.44 13.65 -6.62
N SER A 124 -2.80 13.44 -7.89
CA SER A 124 -4.18 13.64 -8.36
C SER A 124 -5.19 12.65 -7.76
N LYS A 125 -4.74 11.52 -7.20
CA LYS A 125 -5.59 10.44 -6.66
C LYS A 125 -5.03 9.75 -5.41
N TYR A 126 -4.04 10.37 -4.75
CA TYR A 126 -3.49 9.89 -3.48
C TYR A 126 -4.24 10.54 -2.33
N TYR A 127 -4.91 9.73 -1.50
CA TYR A 127 -5.59 10.23 -0.30
C TYR A 127 -4.81 9.77 0.95
N SER A 128 -4.19 10.72 1.64
CA SER A 128 -3.69 10.44 3.00
C SER A 128 -4.88 10.46 3.96
N LEU A 129 -5.27 9.29 4.46
CA LEU A 129 -6.23 9.23 5.55
C LEU A 129 -5.52 9.54 6.86
N SER A 130 -5.73 10.75 7.37
CA SER A 130 -5.44 11.11 8.75
C SER A 130 -6.74 11.06 9.53
N TYR A 131 -6.85 10.10 10.46
CA TYR A 131 -7.91 10.07 11.48
C TYR A 131 -7.64 11.09 12.59
#